data_AF-A0A534ASR1-F1
#
_entry.id   AF-A0A534ASR1-F1
#
_cell.length_a   1.000
_cell.length_b   1.000
_cell.length_c   1.000
_cell.angle_alpha   90.00
_cell.angle_beta   90.00
_cell.angle_gamma   90.00
#
_symmetry.space_group_name_H-M   'P 1'
#
loop_
_entity.id
_entity.type
_entity.pdbx_description
1 polymer ?
#
loop_
_entity_poly.entity_id
_entity_poly.type
_entity_poly.pdbx_seq_one_letter_code
_entity_poly.pdbx_strand_id
1 'polypeptide(L)'
;MKRSQRALALFLSSSLVLASVQAGYATEAPQSEQSPEGLDQLVAPIALYPDALVAQILAAATYPTEVIEANRWMQQNPGLEGDALAQAVNPQSWDPSVKALTQFPSVLDMMDKNLSWTSSLGDAYVNGQQNVLDAVQVMRQRAQQAGNLKSTPQ
;
A
#
# COMPACT_ATOMS: atom_id res chain seq x y z
N MET A 1 41.34 -73.40 25.42
CA MET A 1 42.37 -72.37 25.64
C MET A 1 41.66 -71.04 25.94
N LYS A 2 41.96 -70.44 27.10
CA LYS A 2 41.84 -69.02 27.55
C LYS A 2 40.61 -68.20 27.08
N ARG A 3 39.60 -68.02 27.95
CA ARG A 3 39.35 -66.85 28.86
C ARG A 3 38.99 -65.56 28.09
N SER A 4 37.70 -65.21 28.00
CA SER A 4 36.90 -64.40 28.95
C SER A 4 37.22 -62.90 28.85
N GLN A 5 36.22 -62.06 28.54
CA GLN A 5 35.68 -61.06 29.49
C GLN A 5 34.59 -60.18 28.84
N ARG A 6 33.42 -60.18 29.49
CA ARG A 6 32.39 -59.13 29.43
C ARG A 6 32.57 -58.23 30.67
N ALA A 7 32.48 -56.92 30.50
CA ALA A 7 32.04 -55.86 31.44
C ALA A 7 32.77 -54.56 31.06
N LEU A 8 32.09 -53.55 30.49
CA LEU A 8 31.23 -52.54 31.12
C LEU A 8 32.03 -51.34 31.69
N ALA A 9 31.92 -50.24 30.94
CA ALA A 9 31.90 -48.81 31.31
C ALA A 9 33.04 -48.18 32.13
N LEU A 10 33.64 -47.11 31.59
CA LEU A 10 33.56 -45.76 32.18
C LEU A 10 34.09 -44.69 31.21
N PHE A 11 33.45 -43.53 31.31
CA PHE A 11 33.51 -42.32 30.48
C PHE A 11 34.88 -41.61 30.51
N LEU A 12 35.22 -40.93 29.41
CA LEU A 12 35.85 -39.59 29.49
C LEU A 12 35.69 -38.81 28.18
N SER A 13 35.16 -37.60 28.34
CA SER A 13 34.85 -36.56 27.34
C SER A 13 36.02 -36.17 26.44
N SER A 14 35.73 -35.74 25.20
CA SER A 14 36.07 -34.37 24.78
C SER A 14 35.44 -33.95 23.44
N SER A 15 34.65 -32.88 23.53
CA SER A 15 34.54 -31.74 22.61
C SER A 15 33.95 -31.92 21.21
N LEU A 16 32.64 -31.68 21.21
CA LEU A 16 31.78 -31.15 20.16
C LEU A 16 32.35 -29.84 19.55
N VAL A 17 32.44 -29.75 18.22
CA VAL A 17 32.46 -28.46 17.50
C VAL A 17 31.27 -28.45 16.55
N LEU A 18 30.28 -27.65 16.94
CA LEU A 18 29.10 -27.29 16.16
C LEU A 18 29.53 -26.37 15.03
N ALA A 19 29.41 -26.83 13.77
CA ALA A 19 29.36 -25.93 12.63
C ALA A 19 27.94 -25.34 12.57
N SER A 20 27.82 -24.11 13.02
CA SER A 20 26.61 -23.30 13.01
C SER A 20 26.07 -23.13 11.59
N VAL A 21 24.85 -23.64 11.37
CA VAL A 21 23.98 -23.23 10.28
C VAL A 21 23.78 -21.73 10.40
N GLN A 22 24.29 -20.98 9.42
CA GLN A 22 24.01 -19.57 9.27
C GLN A 22 22.58 -19.48 8.70
N ALA A 23 21.61 -19.56 9.60
CA ALA A 23 20.25 -19.14 9.32
C ALA A 23 20.33 -17.64 9.01
N GLY A 24 20.15 -17.30 7.74
CA GLY A 24 19.83 -15.94 7.36
C GLY A 24 18.58 -15.53 8.11
N TYR A 25 18.77 -14.75 9.16
CA TYR A 25 17.77 -13.84 9.69
C TYR A 25 17.21 -12.97 8.55
N ALA A 26 16.16 -13.44 7.88
CA ALA A 26 15.21 -12.50 7.34
C ALA A 26 14.69 -11.72 8.57
N THR A 27 15.26 -10.55 8.82
CA THR A 27 14.57 -9.54 9.62
C THR A 27 13.34 -9.21 8.80
N GLU A 28 12.25 -9.92 9.06
CA GLU A 28 10.90 -9.47 8.78
C GLU A 28 10.81 -8.12 9.49
N ALA A 29 11.06 -7.04 8.74
CA ALA A 29 10.79 -5.70 9.24
C ALA A 29 9.33 -5.74 9.66
N PRO A 30 8.98 -5.36 10.90
CA PRO A 30 7.59 -5.34 11.30
C PRO A 30 6.87 -4.48 10.27
N GLN A 31 5.96 -5.09 9.50
CA GLN A 31 5.00 -4.33 8.73
C GLN A 31 4.31 -3.47 9.78
N SER A 32 4.69 -2.20 9.79
CA SER A 32 4.18 -1.25 10.76
C SER A 32 2.75 -1.05 10.33
N GLU A 33 1.84 -1.79 10.97
CA GLU A 33 0.42 -1.48 10.91
C GLU A 33 0.31 0.02 11.17
N GLN A 34 -0.14 0.75 10.15
CA GLN A 34 -0.28 2.19 10.26
C GLN A 34 -1.18 2.48 11.45
N SER A 35 -0.75 3.36 12.36
CA SER A 35 -1.61 3.75 13.48
C SER A 35 -2.90 4.40 12.93
N PRO A 36 -4.03 4.36 13.66
CA PRO A 36 -5.26 5.01 13.23
C PRO A 36 -5.06 6.49 12.86
N GLU A 37 -4.28 7.24 13.63
CA GLU A 37 -3.95 8.64 13.33
C GLU A 37 -3.10 8.79 12.06
N GLY A 38 -2.24 7.82 11.78
CA GLY A 38 -1.45 7.77 10.54
C GLY A 38 -2.34 7.53 9.32
N LEU A 39 -3.30 6.61 9.43
CA LEU A 39 -4.29 6.35 8.38
C LEU A 39 -5.18 7.57 8.12
N ASP A 40 -5.65 8.24 9.18
CA ASP A 40 -6.42 9.49 9.06
C ASP A 40 -5.66 10.54 8.24
N GLN A 41 -4.37 10.74 8.52
CA GLN A 41 -3.52 11.68 7.77
C GLN A 41 -3.31 11.25 6.33
N LEU A 42 -3.08 9.95 6.11
CA LEU A 42 -2.82 9.37 4.80
C LEU A 42 -4.02 9.54 3.86
N VAL A 43 -5.24 9.34 4.35
CA VAL A 43 -6.48 9.44 3.55
C VAL A 43 -7.08 10.84 3.50
N ALA A 44 -6.63 11.78 4.35
CA ALA A 44 -7.15 13.14 4.41
C ALA A 44 -7.24 13.85 3.04
N PRO A 45 -6.24 13.75 2.13
CA PRO A 45 -6.31 14.44 0.83
C PRO A 45 -7.44 13.98 -0.08
N ILE A 46 -7.93 12.75 0.11
CA ILE A 46 -8.96 12.13 -0.74
C ILE A 46 -10.30 11.96 -0.03
N ALA A 47 -10.37 12.25 1.27
CA ALA A 47 -11.56 12.00 2.08
C ALA A 47 -12.82 12.72 1.57
N LEU A 48 -12.66 13.90 0.95
CA LEU A 48 -13.79 14.68 0.42
C LEU A 48 -14.16 14.35 -1.03
N TYR A 49 -13.46 13.43 -1.69
CA TYR A 49 -13.83 12.96 -3.02
C TYR A 49 -15.04 12.00 -2.97
N PRO A 50 -15.80 11.87 -4.08
CA PRO A 50 -16.86 10.88 -4.19
C PRO A 50 -16.34 9.45 -3.96
N ASP A 51 -17.15 8.59 -3.34
CA ASP A 51 -16.76 7.22 -2.94
C ASP A 51 -16.22 6.40 -4.12
N ALA A 52 -16.87 6.52 -5.28
CA ALA A 52 -16.43 5.86 -6.50
C ALA A 52 -15.01 6.29 -6.90
N LEU A 53 -14.67 7.58 -6.80
CA LEU A 53 -13.34 8.09 -7.11
C LEU A 53 -12.32 7.65 -6.04
N VAL A 54 -12.69 7.67 -4.76
CA VAL A 54 -11.82 7.17 -3.68
C VAL A 54 -11.46 5.70 -3.92
N ALA A 55 -12.43 4.86 -4.30
CA ALA A 55 -12.17 3.46 -4.61
C ALA A 55 -11.17 3.29 -5.76
N GLN A 56 -11.28 4.09 -6.82
CA GLN A 56 -10.31 4.08 -7.93
C GLN A 56 -8.93 4.54 -7.50
N ILE A 57 -8.83 5.57 -6.65
CA ILE A 57 -7.54 6.05 -6.14
C ILE A 57 -6.86 4.99 -5.28
N LEU A 58 -7.60 4.36 -4.36
CA LEU A 58 -7.07 3.31 -3.48
C LEU A 58 -6.57 2.10 -4.27
N ALA A 59 -7.33 1.68 -5.28
CA ALA A 59 -6.92 0.60 -6.18
C ALA A 59 -5.71 1.00 -7.04
N ALA A 60 -5.73 2.17 -7.67
CA ALA A 60 -4.62 2.63 -8.51
C ALA A 60 -3.32 2.85 -7.72
N ALA A 61 -3.42 3.19 -6.43
CA ALA A 61 -2.28 3.38 -5.53
C ALA A 61 -1.45 2.09 -5.35
N THR A 62 -2.03 0.90 -5.60
CA THR A 62 -1.27 -0.37 -5.59
C THR A 62 -0.44 -0.58 -6.86
N TYR A 63 -0.51 0.34 -7.83
CA TYR A 63 0.20 0.30 -9.11
C TYR A 63 0.95 1.62 -9.39
N PRO A 64 1.87 2.06 -8.52
CA PRO A 64 2.52 3.37 -8.63
C PRO A 64 3.30 3.55 -9.93
N THR A 65 3.89 2.49 -10.49
CA THR A 65 4.55 2.55 -11.80
C THR A 65 3.58 2.88 -12.93
N GLU A 66 2.40 2.26 -12.92
CA GLU A 66 1.37 2.50 -13.94
C GLU A 66 0.78 3.91 -13.81
N VAL A 67 0.68 4.45 -12.59
CA VAL A 67 0.30 5.86 -12.35
C VAL A 67 1.28 6.81 -13.05
N ILE A 68 2.59 6.56 -12.94
CA ILE A 68 3.63 7.37 -13.61
C ILE A 68 3.46 7.29 -15.13
N GLU A 69 3.30 6.07 -15.65
CA GLU A 69 3.13 5.83 -17.09
C GLU A 69 1.88 6.51 -17.63
N ALA A 70 0.75 6.35 -16.94
CA ALA A 70 -0.52 6.96 -17.29
C ALA A 70 -0.45 8.50 -17.25
N ASN A 71 0.17 9.08 -16.22
CA ASN A 71 0.31 10.54 -16.14
C ASN A 71 1.15 11.09 -17.30
N ARG A 72 2.28 10.44 -17.61
CA ARG A 72 3.13 10.81 -18.75
C ARG A 72 2.41 10.65 -20.08
N TRP A 73 1.63 9.58 -20.23
CA TRP A 73 0.83 9.34 -21.43
C TRP A 73 -0.23 10.43 -21.62
N MET A 74 -0.92 10.86 -20.55
CA MET A 74 -1.89 11.96 -20.60
C MET A 74 -1.23 13.27 -21.03
N GLN A 75 -0.02 13.58 -20.55
CA GLN A 75 0.74 14.76 -20.96
C GLN A 75 1.14 14.75 -22.44
N GLN A 76 1.35 13.55 -23.01
CA GLN A 76 1.64 13.38 -24.44
C GLN A 76 0.39 13.42 -25.32
N ASN A 77 -0.80 13.30 -24.71
CA ASN A 77 -2.09 13.26 -25.41
C ASN A 77 -3.09 14.30 -24.86
N PRO A 78 -2.73 15.60 -24.80
CA PRO A 78 -3.51 16.62 -24.07
C PRO A 78 -4.88 16.97 -24.66
N GLY A 79 -5.25 16.40 -25.81
CA GLY A 79 -6.53 16.65 -26.50
C GLY A 79 -7.48 15.45 -26.50
N LEU A 80 -7.14 14.35 -25.82
CA LEU A 80 -8.02 13.19 -25.72
C LEU A 80 -8.98 13.35 -24.54
N GLU A 81 -10.27 13.25 -24.82
CA GLU A 81 -11.34 13.33 -23.81
C GLU A 81 -12.46 12.32 -24.14
N GLY A 82 -13.33 12.06 -23.16
CA GLY A 82 -14.55 11.26 -23.33
C GLY A 82 -14.29 9.88 -23.93
N ASP A 83 -15.09 9.49 -24.92
CA ASP A 83 -15.00 8.18 -25.58
C ASP A 83 -13.67 7.99 -26.32
N ALA A 84 -13.11 9.06 -26.90
CA ALA A 84 -11.83 9.00 -27.60
C ALA A 84 -10.69 8.67 -26.64
N LEU A 85 -10.69 9.28 -25.44
CA LEU A 85 -9.76 8.93 -24.38
C LEU A 85 -9.95 7.48 -23.91
N ALA A 86 -11.19 7.07 -23.66
CA ALA A 86 -11.50 5.71 -23.22
C ALA A 86 -10.99 4.65 -24.23
N GLN A 87 -11.22 4.87 -25.53
CA GLN A 87 -10.73 3.99 -26.59
C GLN A 87 -9.20 3.94 -26.66
N ALA A 88 -8.53 5.08 -26.50
CA ALA A 88 -7.08 5.19 -26.58
C ALA A 88 -6.36 4.59 -25.35
N VAL A 89 -7.00 4.63 -24.17
CA VAL A 89 -6.48 4.06 -22.91
C VAL A 89 -6.76 2.56 -22.80
N ASN A 90 -7.86 2.06 -23.39
CA ASN A 90 -8.23 0.64 -23.34
C ASN A 90 -7.09 -0.35 -23.68
N PRO A 91 -6.25 -0.14 -24.73
CA PRO A 91 -5.16 -1.05 -25.08
C PRO A 91 -3.93 -0.98 -24.14
N GLN A 92 -3.85 0.00 -23.23
CA GLN A 92 -2.74 0.07 -22.27
C GLN A 92 -2.77 -1.14 -21.32
N SER A 93 -1.62 -1.58 -20.84
CA SER A 93 -1.53 -2.76 -19.96
C SER A 93 -1.86 -2.45 -18.49
N TRP A 94 -2.29 -1.22 -18.18
CA TRP A 94 -2.59 -0.79 -16.82
C TRP A 94 -3.84 -1.44 -16.23
N ASP A 95 -3.90 -1.51 -14.91
CA ASP A 95 -5.07 -1.88 -14.14
C ASP A 95 -6.29 -1.01 -14.51
N PRO A 96 -7.52 -1.55 -14.53
CA PRO A 96 -8.72 -0.77 -14.81
C PRO A 96 -8.88 0.48 -13.94
N SER A 97 -8.38 0.46 -12.70
CA SER A 97 -8.42 1.63 -11.82
C SER A 97 -7.52 2.76 -12.30
N VAL A 98 -6.29 2.44 -12.70
CA VAL A 98 -5.35 3.41 -13.30
C VAL A 98 -5.92 3.96 -14.61
N LYS A 99 -6.50 3.09 -15.46
CA LYS A 99 -7.19 3.51 -16.68
C LYS A 99 -8.34 4.47 -16.37
N ALA A 100 -9.15 4.20 -15.35
CA ALA A 100 -10.26 5.06 -14.96
C ALA A 100 -9.78 6.44 -14.49
N LEU A 101 -8.64 6.53 -13.81
CA LEU A 101 -8.06 7.80 -13.35
C LEU A 101 -7.58 8.71 -14.48
N THR A 102 -7.44 8.22 -15.72
CA THR A 102 -7.15 9.09 -16.87
C THR A 102 -8.25 10.13 -17.13
N GLN A 103 -9.50 9.83 -16.72
CA GLN A 103 -10.61 10.78 -16.75
C GLN A 103 -10.51 11.88 -15.67
N PHE A 104 -9.56 11.74 -14.73
CA PHE A 104 -9.33 12.65 -13.61
C PHE A 104 -7.86 13.11 -13.61
N PRO A 105 -7.41 13.87 -14.63
CA PRO A 105 -5.99 14.17 -14.83
C PRO A 105 -5.35 14.88 -13.63
N SER A 106 -6.09 15.71 -12.88
CA SER A 106 -5.57 16.35 -11.67
C SER A 106 -5.30 15.36 -10.53
N VAL A 107 -6.09 14.28 -10.42
CA VAL A 107 -5.88 13.22 -9.43
C VAL A 107 -4.67 12.39 -9.81
N LEU A 108 -4.58 12.01 -11.09
CA LEU A 108 -3.46 11.24 -11.62
C LEU A 108 -2.12 12.01 -11.47
N ASP A 109 -2.13 13.31 -11.77
CA ASP A 109 -0.98 14.21 -11.57
C ASP A 109 -0.59 14.36 -10.09
N MET A 110 -1.58 14.46 -9.18
CA MET A 110 -1.32 14.48 -7.74
C MET A 110 -0.65 13.17 -7.28
N MET A 111 -1.11 12.02 -7.77
CA MET A 111 -0.52 10.72 -7.42
C MET A 111 0.91 10.58 -7.95
N ASP A 112 1.17 11.01 -9.19
CA ASP A 112 2.51 10.99 -9.81
C ASP A 112 3.48 11.97 -9.14
N LYS A 113 3.03 13.16 -8.74
CA LYS A 113 3.87 14.13 -8.03
C LYS A 113 4.18 13.73 -6.59
N ASN A 114 3.35 12.89 -5.99
CA ASN A 114 3.48 12.45 -4.60
C ASN A 114 3.66 10.93 -4.51
N LEU A 115 4.61 10.35 -5.27
CA LEU A 115 4.80 8.89 -5.32
C LEU A 115 4.98 8.22 -3.96
N SER A 116 5.69 8.87 -3.03
CA SER A 116 5.83 8.32 -1.67
C SER A 116 4.48 8.17 -0.97
N TRP A 117 3.59 9.16 -1.11
CA TRP A 117 2.23 9.10 -0.57
C TRP A 117 1.40 8.05 -1.32
N THR A 118 1.49 8.00 -2.65
CA THR A 118 0.80 7.00 -3.48
C THR A 118 1.19 5.58 -3.07
N SER A 119 2.48 5.28 -2.92
CA SER A 119 2.95 3.98 -2.46
C SER A 119 2.49 3.67 -1.04
N SER A 120 2.61 4.62 -0.09
CA SER A 120 2.10 4.41 1.28
C SER A 120 0.60 4.16 1.33
N LEU A 121 -0.18 4.83 0.46
CA LEU A 121 -1.61 4.62 0.35
C LEU A 121 -1.94 3.22 -0.20
N GLY A 122 -1.22 2.77 -1.23
CA GLY A 122 -1.34 1.43 -1.78
C GLY A 122 -0.97 0.35 -0.77
N ASP A 123 0.16 0.52 -0.08
CA ASP A 123 0.62 -0.41 0.95
C ASP A 123 -0.39 -0.51 2.11
N ALA A 124 -0.91 0.62 2.59
CA ALA A 124 -1.94 0.61 3.63
C ALA A 124 -3.22 -0.10 3.17
N TYR A 125 -3.64 0.12 1.92
CA TYR A 125 -4.85 -0.49 1.36
C TYR A 125 -4.71 -2.01 1.21
N VAL A 126 -3.57 -2.50 0.73
CA VAL A 126 -3.27 -3.93 0.60
C VAL A 126 -3.21 -4.62 1.95
N ASN A 127 -2.64 -3.96 2.97
CA ASN A 127 -2.44 -4.56 4.29
C ASN A 127 -3.62 -4.38 5.25
N GLY A 128 -4.55 -3.45 4.97
CA GLY A 128 -5.58 -3.05 5.92
C GLY A 128 -6.75 -2.32 5.28
N GLN A 129 -7.35 -2.90 4.24
CA GLN A 129 -8.44 -2.29 3.46
C GLN A 129 -9.55 -1.70 4.33
N GLN A 130 -10.08 -2.45 5.30
CA GLN A 130 -11.17 -1.95 6.16
C GLN A 130 -10.75 -0.73 6.97
N ASN A 131 -9.55 -0.75 7.57
CA ASN A 131 -9.04 0.35 8.38
C ASN A 131 -8.88 1.63 7.54
N VAL A 132 -8.43 1.49 6.29
CA VAL A 132 -8.30 2.62 5.35
C VAL A 132 -9.66 3.20 4.99
N LEU A 133 -10.66 2.35 4.70
CA LEU A 133 -12.01 2.79 4.40
C LEU A 133 -12.67 3.47 5.62
N ASP A 134 -12.45 2.94 6.82
CA ASP A 134 -12.96 3.53 8.05
C ASP A 134 -12.33 4.91 8.31
N ALA A 135 -11.02 5.04 8.11
CA ALA A 135 -10.33 6.33 8.22
C ALA A 135 -10.89 7.38 7.24
N VAL A 136 -11.23 6.98 6.00
CA VAL A 136 -11.90 7.87 5.04
C VAL A 136 -13.22 8.38 5.60
N GLN A 137 -14.04 7.50 6.19
CA GLN A 137 -15.32 7.90 6.77
C GLN A 137 -15.16 8.79 8.00
N VAL A 138 -14.18 8.50 8.87
CA VAL A 138 -13.82 9.37 10.01
C VAL A 138 -13.47 10.78 9.52
N MET A 139 -12.61 10.89 8.50
CA MET A 139 -12.21 12.19 7.97
C MET A 139 -13.37 12.96 7.33
N ARG A 140 -14.31 12.27 6.69
CA ARG A 140 -15.55 12.89 6.18
C ARG A 140 -16.43 13.43 7.29
N GLN A 141 -16.63 12.66 8.36
CA GLN A 141 -17.41 13.10 9.52
C GLN A 141 -16.79 14.33 10.16
N ARG A 142 -15.47 14.36 10.34
CA ARG A 142 -14.75 15.52 10.86
C ARG A 142 -14.95 16.76 9.99
N ALA A 143 -14.87 16.62 8.67
CA ALA A 143 -15.09 17.73 7.75
C ALA A 143 -16.52 18.28 7.79
N GLN A 144 -17.53 17.40 7.88
CA GLN A 144 -18.93 17.79 8.04
C GLN A 144 -19.15 18.56 9.35
N GLN A 145 -18.60 18.06 10.46
CA GLN A 145 -18.68 18.73 11.75
C GLN A 145 -18.01 20.11 11.71
N ALA A 146 -16.82 20.23 11.12
CA ALA A 146 -16.14 21.51 10.96
C ALA A 146 -16.94 22.52 10.13
N GLY A 147 -17.69 22.06 9.13
CA GLY A 147 -18.63 22.88 8.36
C GLY A 147 -19.82 23.37 9.20
N ASN A 148 -20.35 22.52 10.07
CA ASN A 148 -21.47 22.86 10.97
C ASN A 148 -21.04 23.80 12.11
N LEU A 149 -19.80 23.72 12.57
CA LEU A 149 -19.24 24.64 13.58
C LEU A 149 -19.13 26.09 13.10
N LYS A 150 -19.13 26.34 11.79
CA LYS A 150 -19.13 27.71 11.23
C LYS A 150 -20.50 28.41 11.28
N SER A 151 -21.56 27.72 11.70
CA SER A 151 -22.92 28.28 11.81
C SER A 151 -23.24 28.67 13.25
N THR A 152 -22.57 29.68 13.80
CA THR A 152 -23.05 30.35 15.02
C THR A 152 -23.77 31.64 14.63
N PRO A 153 -25.04 31.83 15.02
CA PRO A 153 -25.69 33.13 14.92
C PRO A 153 -24.87 34.16 15.70
N GLN A 154 -24.53 35.27 15.05
CA GLN A 154 -24.19 36.50 15.77
C GLN A 154 -25.44 37.37 15.86
#